data_AF-A0A7S1FED9-F1
#
_entry.id   AF-A0A7S1FED9-F1
#
_cell.length_a   1.000
_cell.length_b   1.000
_cell.length_c   1.000
_cell.angle_alpha   90.00
_cell.angle_beta   90.00
_cell.angle_gamma   90.00
#
_symmetry.space_group_name_H-M   'P 1'
#
loop_
_entity.id
_entity.type
_entity.pdbx_description
1 polymer ?
#
loop_
_entity_poly.entity_id
_entity_poly.type
_entity_poly.pdbx_seq_one_letter_code
_entity_poly.pdbx_strand_id
1 'polypeptide(L)'
;NAIAELEGASAKADVAVNRARTLLKTCFGNDSTSEEVAQLVQRTELVATKLLNFKKTTAERKRASVMVEVMDAVKQAEKKVKTMGEVAAIFSSETLDTVSPIALKQAREKATVIEKEASVACLEARKILAGKQKSG
;
A
#
# COMPACT_ATOMS: atom_id res chain seq x y z
N ASN A 1 9.43 -11.77 -5.51
CA ASN A 1 8.59 -10.85 -4.70
C ASN A 1 7.51 -11.73 -4.11
N ALA A 2 7.53 -11.96 -2.79
CA ALA A 2 6.68 -12.96 -2.14
C ALA A 2 5.18 -12.79 -2.45
N ILE A 3 4.67 -11.56 -2.58
CA ILE A 3 3.25 -11.32 -2.91
C ILE A 3 2.93 -11.82 -4.32
N ALA A 4 3.79 -11.54 -5.30
CA ALA A 4 3.60 -11.99 -6.69
C ALA A 4 3.64 -13.53 -6.81
N GLU A 5 4.49 -14.19 -6.02
CA GLU A 5 4.54 -15.66 -5.96
C GLU A 5 3.26 -16.25 -5.34
N LEU A 6 2.71 -15.62 -4.29
CA LEU A 6 1.44 -16.01 -3.68
C LEU A 6 0.25 -15.82 -4.65
N GLU A 7 0.23 -14.72 -5.40
CA GLU A 7 -0.79 -14.48 -6.45
C GLU A 7 -0.70 -15.53 -7.56
N GLY A 8 0.51 -15.84 -8.03
CA GLY A 8 0.73 -16.89 -9.03
C GLY A 8 0.32 -18.28 -8.55
N ALA A 9 0.64 -18.63 -7.30
CA ALA A 9 0.22 -19.88 -6.69
C ALA A 9 -1.31 -19.95 -6.54
N SER A 10 -1.94 -18.84 -6.11
CA SER A 10 -3.39 -18.76 -6.00
C SER A 10 -4.11 -18.94 -7.33
N ALA A 11 -3.57 -18.36 -8.41
CA ALA A 11 -4.17 -18.49 -9.75
C ALA A 11 -4.16 -19.95 -10.23
N LYS A 12 -3.05 -20.67 -10.00
CA LYS A 12 -2.96 -22.10 -10.30
C LYS A 12 -3.92 -22.93 -9.46
N ALA A 13 -4.05 -22.60 -8.17
CA ALA A 13 -5.01 -23.27 -7.28
C ALA A 13 -6.46 -23.03 -7.71
N ASP A 14 -6.80 -21.82 -8.16
CA ASP A 14 -8.15 -21.50 -8.67
C ASP A 14 -8.49 -22.35 -9.89
N VAL A 15 -7.55 -22.48 -10.83
CA VAL A 15 -7.73 -23.33 -12.02
C VAL A 15 -7.96 -24.79 -11.61
N ALA A 16 -7.18 -25.30 -10.66
CA ALA A 16 -7.31 -26.68 -10.19
C ALA A 16 -8.65 -26.93 -9.47
N VAL A 17 -9.07 -26.02 -8.58
CA VAL A 17 -10.34 -26.12 -7.84
C VAL A 17 -11.53 -26.03 -8.79
N ASN A 18 -11.51 -25.10 -9.75
CA ASN A 18 -12.59 -24.97 -10.72
C ASN A 18 -12.67 -26.20 -11.63
N ARG A 19 -11.54 -26.74 -12.06
CA ARG A 19 -11.51 -27.99 -12.83
C ARG A 19 -12.07 -29.16 -12.03
N ALA A 20 -11.73 -29.27 -10.74
CA ALA A 20 -12.28 -30.29 -9.85
C ALA A 20 -13.81 -30.17 -9.70
N ARG A 21 -14.33 -28.94 -9.49
CA ARG A 21 -15.78 -28.69 -9.45
C ARG A 21 -16.47 -29.09 -10.76
N THR A 22 -15.93 -28.68 -11.90
CA THR A 22 -16.49 -29.01 -13.20
C THR A 22 -16.51 -30.53 -13.41
N LEU A 23 -15.41 -31.23 -13.12
CA LEU A 23 -15.34 -32.68 -13.25
C LEU A 23 -16.35 -33.38 -12.34
N LEU A 24 -16.44 -32.99 -11.07
CA LEU A 24 -17.40 -33.57 -10.14
C LEU A 24 -18.84 -33.39 -10.64
N LYS A 25 -19.18 -32.20 -11.14
CA LYS A 25 -20.50 -31.90 -11.68
C LYS A 25 -20.81 -32.65 -12.98
N THR A 26 -19.83 -32.76 -13.89
CA THR A 26 -20.01 -33.42 -15.20
C THR A 26 -20.02 -34.94 -15.10
N CYS A 27 -19.21 -35.53 -14.23
CA CYS A 27 -19.09 -36.98 -14.10
C CYS A 27 -20.16 -37.61 -13.20
N PHE A 28 -20.65 -36.87 -12.18
CA PHE A 28 -21.55 -37.44 -11.18
C PHE A 28 -22.91 -36.72 -11.07
N GLY A 29 -23.15 -35.68 -11.88
CA GLY A 29 -24.41 -34.93 -11.82
C GLY A 29 -24.69 -34.32 -10.43
N ASN A 30 -25.96 -34.06 -10.14
CA ASN A 30 -26.41 -33.70 -8.77
C ASN A 30 -26.75 -34.95 -7.92
N ASP A 31 -26.76 -36.13 -8.53
CA ASP A 31 -27.15 -37.39 -7.89
C ASP A 31 -25.94 -38.01 -7.19
N SER A 32 -25.59 -37.39 -6.06
CA SER A 32 -24.56 -37.86 -5.12
C SER A 32 -25.00 -39.13 -4.38
N THR A 33 -25.17 -40.25 -5.10
CA THR A 33 -25.56 -41.52 -4.47
C THR A 33 -24.39 -42.26 -3.83
N SER A 34 -23.14 -41.89 -4.14
CA SER A 34 -21.94 -42.39 -3.46
C SER A 34 -21.47 -41.41 -2.39
N GLU A 35 -21.32 -41.89 -1.16
CA GLU A 35 -20.78 -41.15 -0.01
C GLU A 35 -19.40 -40.53 -0.31
N GLU A 36 -18.57 -41.22 -1.11
CA GLU A 36 -17.26 -40.74 -1.53
C GLU A 36 -17.36 -39.48 -2.41
N VAL A 37 -18.35 -39.44 -3.31
CA VAL A 37 -18.59 -38.26 -4.17
C VAL A 37 -19.03 -37.08 -3.32
N ALA A 38 -19.91 -37.29 -2.34
CA ALA A 38 -20.33 -36.24 -1.41
C ALA A 38 -19.15 -35.67 -0.61
N GLN A 39 -18.25 -36.54 -0.10
CA GLN A 39 -17.04 -36.12 0.59
C GLN A 39 -16.09 -35.32 -0.31
N LEU A 40 -15.93 -35.72 -1.57
CA LEU A 40 -15.10 -34.99 -2.54
C LEU A 40 -15.66 -33.61 -2.89
N VAL A 41 -16.98 -33.49 -3.04
CA VAL A 41 -17.66 -32.20 -3.23
C VAL A 41 -17.43 -31.29 -2.02
N GLN A 42 -17.67 -31.78 -0.81
CA GLN A 42 -17.43 -31.00 0.42
C GLN A 42 -15.98 -30.54 0.56
N ARG A 43 -15.01 -31.42 0.28
CA ARG A 43 -13.58 -31.07 0.31
C ARG A 43 -13.25 -29.99 -0.72
N THR A 44 -13.80 -30.10 -1.92
CA THR A 44 -13.57 -29.12 -3.00
C THR A 44 -14.12 -27.75 -2.61
N GLU A 45 -15.32 -27.71 -2.03
CA GLU A 45 -15.92 -26.45 -1.53
C GLU A 45 -15.12 -25.84 -0.37
N LEU A 46 -14.69 -26.67 0.59
CA LEU A 46 -13.83 -26.21 1.69
C LEU A 46 -12.53 -25.58 1.18
N VAL A 47 -11.88 -26.22 0.20
CA VAL A 47 -10.64 -25.69 -0.40
C VAL A 47 -10.92 -24.39 -1.15
N ALA A 48 -12.05 -24.29 -1.87
CA ALA A 48 -12.44 -23.06 -2.54
C ALA A 48 -12.66 -21.90 -1.56
N THR A 49 -13.32 -22.14 -0.42
CA THR A 49 -13.49 -21.13 0.63
C THR A 49 -12.14 -20.70 1.22
N LYS A 50 -11.25 -21.65 1.51
CA LYS A 50 -9.90 -21.34 2.00
C LYS A 50 -9.11 -20.51 1.00
N LEU A 51 -9.23 -20.83 -0.30
CA LEU A 51 -8.57 -20.11 -1.38
C LEU A 51 -9.09 -18.68 -1.52
N LEU A 52 -10.40 -18.47 -1.43
CA LEU A 52 -10.99 -17.13 -1.40
C LEU A 52 -10.45 -16.28 -0.24
N ASN A 53 -10.41 -16.85 0.96
CA ASN A 53 -9.86 -16.16 2.13
C ASN A 53 -8.36 -15.84 1.94
N PHE A 54 -7.59 -16.78 1.40
CA PHE A 54 -6.18 -16.55 1.09
C PHE A 54 -5.96 -15.41 0.09
N LYS A 55 -6.77 -15.34 -0.98
CA LYS A 55 -6.73 -14.24 -1.95
C LYS A 55 -7.03 -12.89 -1.29
N LYS A 56 -8.06 -12.85 -0.43
CA LYS A 56 -8.42 -11.64 0.32
C LYS A 56 -7.26 -11.15 1.21
N THR A 57 -6.69 -12.04 2.02
CA THR A 57 -5.56 -11.70 2.90
C THR A 57 -4.32 -11.29 2.11
N THR A 58 -4.07 -11.91 0.95
CA THR A 58 -2.95 -11.54 0.08
C THR A 58 -3.15 -10.14 -0.51
N ALA A 59 -4.36 -9.80 -0.97
CA ALA A 59 -4.69 -8.47 -1.43
C ALA A 59 -4.57 -7.40 -0.33
N GLU A 60 -4.99 -7.73 0.90
CA GLU A 60 -4.81 -6.85 2.07
C GLU A 60 -3.32 -6.62 2.38
N ARG A 61 -2.50 -7.67 2.34
CA ARG A 61 -1.03 -7.56 2.50
C ARG A 61 -0.40 -6.72 1.40
N LYS A 62 -0.84 -6.86 0.16
CA LYS A 62 -0.39 -6.02 -0.96
C LYS A 62 -0.68 -4.54 -0.69
N ARG A 63 -1.91 -4.22 -0.30
CA ARG A 63 -2.31 -2.85 0.05
C ARG A 63 -1.50 -2.31 1.22
N ALA A 64 -1.33 -3.09 2.28
CA ALA A 64 -0.54 -2.69 3.45
C ALA A 64 0.92 -2.42 3.07
N SER A 65 1.55 -3.32 2.30
CA SER A 65 2.93 -3.16 1.84
C SER A 65 3.11 -1.89 0.99
N VAL A 66 2.18 -1.61 0.09
CA VAL A 66 2.21 -0.39 -0.73
C VAL A 66 2.02 0.86 0.12
N MET A 67 1.15 0.80 1.13
CA MET A 67 0.83 1.95 1.97
C MET A 67 1.98 2.35 2.89
N VAL A 68 2.78 1.39 3.39
CA VAL A 68 3.94 1.69 4.25
C VAL A 68 4.93 2.63 3.57
N GLU A 69 5.33 2.33 2.33
CA GLU A 69 6.27 3.16 1.58
C GLU A 69 5.71 4.57 1.32
N VAL A 70 4.43 4.67 0.97
CA VAL A 70 3.75 5.96 0.76
C VAL A 70 3.72 6.77 2.06
N MET A 71 3.34 6.13 3.18
CA MET A 71 3.27 6.79 4.48
C MET A 71 4.64 7.30 4.93
N ASP A 72 5.69 6.53 4.73
CA ASP A 72 7.05 6.95 5.12
C ASP A 72 7.54 8.13 4.27
N ALA A 73 7.26 8.13 2.97
CA ALA A 73 7.58 9.27 2.10
C ALA A 73 6.82 10.55 2.51
N VAL A 74 5.53 10.43 2.82
CA VAL A 74 4.71 11.55 3.30
C VAL A 74 5.23 12.08 4.64
N LYS A 75 5.53 11.21 5.62
CA LYS A 75 6.10 11.61 6.91
C LYS A 75 7.42 12.37 6.76
N GLN A 76 8.28 11.95 5.83
CA GLN A 76 9.53 12.66 5.56
C GLN A 76 9.29 14.06 4.98
N ALA A 77 8.34 14.19 4.04
CA ALA A 77 7.93 15.48 3.49
C ALA A 77 7.34 16.39 4.58
N GLU A 78 6.41 15.88 5.39
CA GLU A 78 5.80 16.61 6.52
C GLU A 78 6.84 17.12 7.51
N LYS A 79 7.84 16.28 7.85
CA LYS A 79 8.94 16.69 8.74
C LYS A 79 9.70 17.89 8.18
N LYS A 80 10.04 17.87 6.88
CA LYS A 80 10.79 18.97 6.23
C LYS A 80 9.96 20.25 6.16
N VAL A 81 8.66 20.15 5.84
CA VAL A 81 7.74 21.29 5.84
C VAL A 81 7.59 21.88 7.24
N LYS A 82 7.50 21.04 8.28
CA LYS A 82 7.44 21.51 9.67
C LYS A 82 8.70 22.30 10.06
N THR A 83 9.88 21.77 9.76
CA THR A 83 11.15 22.47 10.03
C THR A 83 11.26 23.78 9.26
N MET A 84 10.73 23.85 8.02
CA MET A 84 10.64 25.10 7.27
C MET A 84 9.79 26.13 8.04
N GLY A 85 8.62 25.72 8.56
CA GLY A 85 7.75 26.57 9.36
C GLY A 85 8.43 27.09 10.63
N GLU A 86 9.18 26.24 11.34
CA GLU A 86 9.94 26.62 12.53
C GLU A 86 11.02 27.67 12.23
N VAL A 87 11.75 27.52 11.12
CA VAL A 87 12.76 28.49 10.69
C VAL A 87 12.14 29.78 10.19
N ALA A 88 10.98 29.69 9.52
CA ALA A 88 10.27 30.84 9.00
C ALA A 88 9.45 31.59 10.08
N ALA A 89 9.27 31.03 11.27
CA ALA A 89 8.47 31.62 12.34
C ALA A 89 8.92 33.03 12.76
N ILE A 90 10.22 33.33 12.62
CA ILE A 90 10.76 34.66 12.89
C ILE A 90 10.14 35.75 11.99
N PHE A 91 9.71 35.39 10.77
CA PHE A 91 9.08 36.33 9.83
C PHE A 91 7.62 36.67 10.18
N SER A 92 7.00 35.86 11.04
CA SER A 92 5.67 36.10 11.58
C SER A 92 5.69 36.59 13.03
N SER A 93 6.86 36.98 13.55
CA SER A 93 6.98 37.50 14.92
C SER A 93 6.28 38.85 15.05
N GLU A 94 5.48 39.02 16.11
CA GLU A 94 4.89 40.32 16.48
C GLU A 94 5.97 41.36 16.85
N THR A 95 7.18 40.91 17.16
CA THR A 95 8.32 41.77 17.52
C THR A 95 9.30 41.96 16.36
N LEU A 96 8.85 41.84 15.11
CA LEU A 96 9.71 41.90 13.92
C LEU A 96 10.63 43.14 13.90
N ASP A 97 10.12 44.28 14.34
CA ASP A 97 10.84 45.57 14.41
C ASP A 97 12.03 45.55 15.39
N THR A 98 12.05 44.60 16.32
CA THR A 98 13.13 44.39 17.29
C THR A 98 14.14 43.34 16.85
N VAL A 99 13.84 42.59 15.77
CA VAL A 99 14.72 41.55 15.24
C VAL A 99 15.81 42.19 14.38
N SER A 100 17.07 41.83 14.63
CA SER A 100 18.17 42.40 13.85
C SER A 100 18.08 42.01 12.36
N PRO A 101 18.47 42.91 11.43
CA PRO A 101 18.53 42.59 10.00
C PRO A 101 19.42 41.38 9.68
N ILE A 102 20.47 41.15 10.49
CA ILE A 102 21.37 40.01 10.35
C ILE A 102 20.63 38.70 10.65
N ALA A 103 19.84 38.65 11.74
CA ALA A 103 19.06 37.48 12.10
C ALA A 103 17.99 37.15 11.04
N LEU A 104 17.32 38.17 10.49
CA LEU A 104 16.36 38.00 9.39
C LEU A 104 17.02 37.45 8.13
N LYS A 105 18.22 37.94 7.78
CA LYS A 105 18.98 37.44 6.63
C LYS A 105 19.38 35.97 6.81
N GLN A 106 19.88 35.59 7.98
CA GLN A 106 20.25 34.21 8.29
C GLN A 106 19.03 33.27 8.26
N ALA A 107 17.90 33.71 8.82
CA ALA A 107 16.66 32.94 8.78
C ALA A 107 16.17 32.75 7.35
N ARG A 108 16.28 33.78 6.49
CA ARG A 108 15.91 33.70 5.07
C ARG A 108 16.76 32.67 4.34
N GLU A 109 18.08 32.74 4.50
CA GLU A 109 19.00 31.81 3.85
C GLU A 109 18.72 30.37 4.28
N LYS A 110 18.51 30.13 5.58
CA LYS A 110 18.11 28.81 6.09
C LYS A 110 16.75 28.35 5.57
N ALA A 111 15.75 29.23 5.57
CA ALA A 111 14.41 28.93 5.07
C ALA A 111 14.44 28.54 3.59
N THR A 112 15.19 29.26 2.75
CA THR A 112 15.34 28.94 1.32
C THR A 112 15.99 27.58 1.08
N VAL A 113 16.97 27.18 1.89
CA VAL A 113 17.58 25.84 1.79
C VAL A 113 16.56 24.76 2.15
N ILE A 114 15.88 24.92 3.29
CA ILE A 114 14.90 23.93 3.77
C ILE A 114 13.68 23.86 2.85
N GLU A 115 13.25 24.97 2.27
CA GLU A 115 12.18 25.04 1.26
C GLU A 115 12.49 24.15 0.06
N LYS A 116 13.72 24.23 -0.47
CA LYS A 116 14.16 23.37 -1.58
C LYS A 116 14.11 21.89 -1.18
N GLU A 117 14.60 21.54 0.01
CA GLU A 117 14.55 20.17 0.52
C GLU A 117 13.11 19.67 0.71
N ALA A 118 12.23 20.50 1.28
CA ALA A 118 10.83 20.18 1.48
C ALA A 118 10.09 20.01 0.14
N SER A 119 10.36 20.87 -0.84
CA SER A 119 9.82 20.76 -2.20
C SER A 119 10.23 19.46 -2.87
N VAL A 120 11.52 19.09 -2.79
CA VAL A 120 12.03 17.82 -3.31
C VAL A 120 11.37 16.63 -2.61
N ALA A 121 11.25 16.65 -1.28
CA ALA A 121 10.60 15.58 -0.52
C ALA A 121 9.10 15.42 -0.90
N CYS A 122 8.39 16.53 -1.07
CA CYS A 122 7.00 16.54 -1.53
C CYS A 122 6.85 15.97 -2.95
N LEU A 123 7.75 16.33 -3.87
CA LEU A 123 7.76 15.78 -5.23
C LEU A 123 8.03 14.28 -5.23
N GLU A 124 8.96 13.81 -4.39
CA GLU A 124 9.27 12.39 -4.28
C GLU A 124 8.10 11.59 -3.69
N ALA A 125 7.46 12.10 -2.64
CA ALA A 125 6.24 11.49 -2.09
C ALA A 125 5.12 11.38 -3.15
N ARG A 126 4.94 12.42 -3.99
CA ARG A 126 3.98 12.38 -5.11
C ARG A 126 4.36 11.35 -6.17
N LYS A 127 5.64 11.22 -6.50
CA LYS A 127 6.13 10.20 -7.46
C LYS A 127 5.90 8.79 -6.93
N ILE A 128 6.23 8.54 -5.66
CA ILE A 128 6.00 7.25 -5.00
C ILE A 128 4.51 6.92 -5.02
N LEU A 129 3.65 7.84 -4.59
CA LEU A 129 2.20 7.65 -4.64
C LEU A 129 1.69 7.32 -6.06
N ALA A 130 2.10 8.11 -7.06
CA ALA A 130 1.68 7.90 -8.45
C ALA A 130 2.19 6.58 -9.02
N GLY A 131 3.42 6.18 -8.68
CA GLY A 131 3.98 4.89 -9.06
C GLY A 131 3.20 3.73 -8.42
N LYS A 132 2.84 3.87 -7.15
CA LYS A 132 2.09 2.87 -6.41
C LYS A 132 0.64 2.74 -6.86
N GLN A 133 -0.04 3.85 -7.19
CA GLN A 133 -1.39 3.85 -7.77
C GLN A 133 -1.50 3.06 -9.07
N LYS A 134 -0.43 3.00 -9.88
CA LYS A 134 -0.39 2.20 -11.11
C LYS A 134 -0.13 0.70 -10.86
N SER A 135 0.41 0.35 -9.70
CA SER A 135 0.82 -1.02 -9.33
C SER A 135 -0.13 -1.72 -8.35
N GLY A 136 -0.99 -0.95 -7.68
CA GLY A 136 -2.05 -1.45 -6.80
C GLY A 136 -3.14 -2.12 -7.60
#